data_AF-A0A655AW83-F1
#
_entry.id   AF-A0A655AW83-F1
#
_cell.length_a   1.000
_cell.length_b   1.000
_cell.length_c   1.000
_cell.angle_alpha   90.00
_cell.angle_beta   90.00
_cell.angle_gamma   90.00
#
_symmetry.space_group_name_H-M   'P 1'
#
loop_
_entity.id
_entity.type
_entity.pdbx_description
1 polymer ?
#
loop_
_entity_poly.entity_id
_entity_poly.type
_entity_poly.pdbx_seq_one_letter_code
_entity_poly.pdbx_strand_id
1 'polypeptide(L)' 'MLPAGSEVAVVEHAGHFLQLEQPDKIVELIVAFIGSPG' A
#
# COMPACT_ATOMS: atom_id res chain seq x y z
N MET A 1 3.50 12.69 12.87
CA MET A 1 4.78 12.18 12.32
C MET A 1 4.79 10.67 12.50
N LEU A 2 5.09 9.91 11.45
CA LEU A 2 5.21 8.45 11.55
C LEU A 2 6.56 8.08 12.20
N PRO A 3 6.68 6.87 12.80
CA PRO A 3 7.96 6.37 13.31
C PRO A 3 9.07 6.37 12.25
N ALA A 4 10.33 6.48 12.70
CA ALA A 4 11.47 6.34 11.80
C ALA A 4 11.48 4.95 11.17
N GLY A 5 11.68 4.91 9.84
CA GLY A 5 11.65 3.66 9.07
C GLY A 5 10.26 3.24 8.59
N SER A 6 9.20 4.00 8.87
CA SER A 6 7.89 3.76 8.24
C SER A 6 7.94 4.05 6.75
N GLU A 7 7.45 3.11 5.95
CA GLU A 7 7.20 3.32 4.53
C GLU A 7 5.84 4.03 4.33
N VAL A 8 5.78 4.90 3.31
CA VAL A 8 4.58 5.64 2.94
C VAL A 8 4.44 5.61 1.43
N ALA A 9 3.25 5.29 0.95
CA ALA A 9 2.92 5.32 -0.48
C ALA A 9 1.73 6.26 -0.72
N VAL A 10 1.79 7.00 -1.83
CA VAL A 10 0.65 7.76 -2.36
C VAL A 10 0.02 6.93 -3.48
N VAL A 11 -1.30 6.71 -3.40
CA VAL A 11 -2.07 6.09 -4.47
C VAL A 11 -2.79 7.23 -5.20
N GLU A 12 -2.23 7.62 -6.34
CA GLU A 12 -2.80 8.69 -7.17
C GLU A 12 -4.11 8.26 -7.82
N HIS A 13 -5.00 9.19 -8.18
CA HIS A 13 -6.24 8.89 -8.90
C HIS A 13 -7.16 7.89 -8.19
N ALA A 14 -7.22 7.94 -6.86
CA ALA A 14 -8.10 7.11 -6.06
C ALA A 14 -8.89 7.96 -5.06
N GLY A 15 -10.14 7.56 -4.84
CA GLY A 15 -11.08 8.14 -3.91
C GLY A 15 -11.05 7.43 -2.56
N HIS A 16 -12.24 7.14 -2.02
CA HIS A 16 -12.39 6.69 -0.63
C HIS A 16 -11.96 5.24 -0.43
N PHE A 17 -12.10 4.38 -1.44
CA PHE A 17 -11.93 2.94 -1.28
C PHE A 17 -10.85 2.42 -2.21
N LEU A 18 -9.59 2.67 -1.84
CA LEU A 18 -8.41 2.30 -2.63
C LEU A 18 -8.43 0.83 -3.09
N GLN A 19 -8.86 -0.11 -2.24
CA GLN A 19 -8.90 -1.53 -2.61
C GLN A 19 -9.95 -1.89 -3.68
N LEU A 20 -11.01 -1.08 -3.82
CA LEU A 20 -12.02 -1.28 -4.86
C LEU A 20 -11.64 -0.56 -6.15
N GLU A 21 -10.97 0.58 -6.02
CA GLU A 21 -10.64 1.46 -7.15
C GLU A 21 -9.32 1.08 -7.83
N GLN A 22 -8.31 0.68 -7.03
CA GLN A 22 -6.99 0.25 -7.51
C GLN A 22 -6.54 -1.04 -6.81
N PRO A 23 -7.28 -2.15 -7.00
CA PRO A 23 -7.01 -3.41 -6.32
C PRO A 23 -5.57 -3.89 -6.54
N ASP A 24 -5.06 -3.80 -7.76
CA ASP A 24 -3.72 -4.28 -8.10
C ASP A 24 -2.62 -3.51 -7.35
N LYS A 25 -2.73 -2.17 -7.28
CA LYS A 25 -1.76 -1.34 -6.57
C LYS A 25 -1.78 -1.62 -5.07
N ILE A 26 -2.97 -1.84 -4.51
CA ILE A 26 -3.12 -2.15 -3.09
C ILE A 26 -2.58 -3.54 -2.77
N VAL A 27 -2.81 -4.53 -3.64
CA VAL A 27 -2.20 -5.86 -3.49
C VAL A 27 -0.68 -5.77 -3.52
N GLU A 28 -0.10 -5.02 -4.45
CA GLU A 28 1.36 -4.82 -4.53
C GLU A 28 1.92 -4.25 -3.21
N LEU A 29 1.29 -3.20 -2.67
CA LEU A 29 1.72 -2.57 -1.43
C LEU A 29 1.58 -3.50 -0.22
N ILE A 30 0.51 -4.28 -0.15
CA ILE A 30 0.30 -5.26 0.92
C ILE A 30 1.36 -6.36 0.85
N VAL A 31 1.64 -6.89 -0.35
CA VAL A 31 2.66 -7.93 -0.53
C VAL A 31 4.05 -7.40 -0.18
N ALA A 32 4.38 -6.17 -0.59
CA ALA A 32 5.64 -5.53 -0.22
C ALA A 32 5.78 -5.38 1.31
N PHE A 33 4.70 -5.01 1.99
CA PHE A 33 4.68 -4.89 3.45
C PHE A 33 4.84 -6.24 4.18
N ILE A 34 4.18 -7.30 3.68
CA ILE A 34 4.27 -8.64 4.28
C ILE A 34 5.64 -9.27 4.01
N GLY A 35 6.24 -8.98 2.86
CA GLY A 35 7.51 -9.55 2.42
C GLY A 35 7.37 -10.98 1.88
N SER A 36 8.51 -11.61 1.57
CA SER A 36 8.55 -13.01 1.14
C SER A 36 8.34 -13.97 2.33
N PRO A 37 7.68 -15.13 2.12
CA PRO A 37 7.68 -16.20 3.11
C PRO A 37 9.12 -16.59 3.43
N GLY A 38 9.46 -16.60 4.72
CA GLY A 38 10.74 -17.11 5.23
C GLY A 38 10.81 -18.63 5.22
#